data_AF-A0A846E796-F1
#
_entry.id   AF-A0A846E796-F1
#
_cell.length_a   1.000
_cell.length_b   1.000
_cell.length_c   1.000
_cell.angle_alpha   90.00
_cell.angle_beta   90.00
_cell.angle_gamma   90.00
#
_symmetry.space_group_name_H-M   'P 1'
#
loop_
_entity.id
_entity.type
_entity.pdbx_description
1 polymer ?
#
loop_
_entity_poly.entity_id
_entity_poly.type
_entity_poly.pdbx_seq_one_letter_code
_entity_poly.pdbx_strand_id
1 'polypeptide(L)'
;MKRHFFNGLLGTAATLAGVLAASAAQAFSPTASPLPSDLWNFFDQEFVQPERLEFQNTSAFKLDPMSLVFANGADPVEVFFINEGAGMRGSLFTKINGSPEQTVIQEISSRDSVLSEDDGVLQLGQGWNLGKQAAGTKVEFLLSPWQGSDWRYGADPTKNPDGLQHIVAYQYQDWVVLGYEDLFGELGATDGNNQNSDRDFNDVVIAIRGLAGTRIDQPPADVPEPSAMLALFGVGAFGALTRRRRQQG
;
A
#
# COMPACT_ATOMS: atom_id res chain seq x y z
N MET A 1 73.46 1.77 -8.13
CA MET A 1 72.35 1.89 -9.11
C MET A 1 71.12 1.22 -8.53
N LYS A 2 70.00 1.96 -8.56
CA LYS A 2 68.58 1.59 -8.35
C LYS A 2 68.15 0.93 -7.02
N ARG A 3 67.44 1.77 -6.25
CA ARG A 3 66.57 1.47 -5.10
C ARG A 3 65.30 0.74 -5.57
N HIS A 4 64.78 -0.18 -4.76
CA HIS A 4 63.36 -0.53 -4.79
C HIS A 4 62.75 -0.39 -3.39
N PHE A 5 61.79 0.55 -3.31
CA PHE A 5 60.83 0.73 -2.23
C PHE A 5 59.81 -0.41 -2.28
N PHE A 6 59.41 -0.94 -1.11
CA PHE A 6 58.09 -1.54 -0.94
C PHE A 6 57.45 -0.95 0.31
N ASN A 7 56.45 -0.10 0.06
CA ASN A 7 55.51 0.43 1.04
C ASN A 7 54.53 -0.68 1.45
N GLY A 8 54.15 -0.67 2.73
CA GLY A 8 53.16 -1.57 3.29
C GLY A 8 51.71 -1.24 2.88
N LEU A 9 50.82 -2.18 3.20
CA LEU A 9 49.43 -1.91 3.55
C LEU A 9 48.91 -3.17 4.27
N LEU A 10 48.75 -3.09 5.60
CA LEU A 10 47.98 -4.06 6.37
C LEU A 10 46.51 -3.64 6.27
N GLY A 11 45.75 -4.29 5.40
CA GLY A 11 44.31 -4.10 5.29
C GLY A 11 43.60 -4.87 6.42
N THR A 12 43.00 -4.15 7.36
CA THR A 12 42.01 -4.68 8.30
C THR A 12 40.74 -5.04 7.54
N ALA A 13 40.46 -6.33 7.38
CA ALA A 13 39.18 -6.82 6.89
C ALA A 13 38.14 -6.71 8.02
N ALA A 14 37.23 -5.75 7.90
CA ALA A 14 36.03 -5.70 8.75
C ALA A 14 35.02 -6.72 8.21
N THR A 15 34.89 -7.86 8.88
CA THR A 15 33.79 -8.79 8.64
C THR A 15 32.50 -8.21 9.21
N LEU A 16 31.64 -7.65 8.36
CA LEU A 16 30.24 -7.41 8.71
C LEU A 16 29.54 -8.77 8.87
N ALA A 17 29.33 -9.20 10.10
CA ALA A 17 28.40 -10.28 10.40
C ALA A 17 26.97 -9.73 10.29
N GLY A 18 26.35 -9.90 9.12
CA GLY A 18 24.92 -9.65 8.94
C GLY A 18 24.14 -10.68 9.76
N VAL A 19 23.47 -10.22 10.81
CA VAL A 19 22.53 -11.05 11.58
C VAL A 19 21.27 -11.19 10.73
N LEU A 20 21.18 -12.27 9.93
CA LEU A 20 19.92 -12.69 9.35
C LEU A 20 19.10 -13.30 10.49
N ALA A 21 18.30 -12.47 11.16
CA ALA A 21 17.25 -12.97 12.02
C ALA A 21 16.20 -13.62 11.12
N ALA A 22 16.17 -14.95 11.09
CA ALA A 22 15.02 -15.69 10.60
C ALA A 22 13.87 -15.40 11.57
N SER A 23 13.01 -14.45 11.23
CA SER A 23 11.79 -14.18 11.97
C SER A 23 10.92 -15.43 11.88
N ALA A 24 10.69 -16.11 13.00
CA ALA A 24 9.62 -17.08 13.08
C ALA A 24 8.32 -16.41 12.65
N ALA A 25 7.46 -17.11 11.91
CA ALA A 25 6.16 -16.59 11.50
C ALA A 25 5.38 -16.18 12.76
N GLN A 26 5.35 -14.88 13.03
CA GLN A 26 4.55 -14.31 14.10
C GLN A 26 3.11 -14.25 13.56
N ALA A 27 2.19 -14.91 14.26
CA ALA A 27 0.78 -14.69 14.03
C ALA A 27 0.43 -13.26 14.45
N PHE A 28 -0.22 -12.51 13.56
CA PHE A 28 -0.69 -11.17 13.89
C PHE A 28 -1.74 -11.24 14.98
N SER A 29 -1.70 -10.29 15.90
CA SER A 29 -2.62 -10.25 17.04
C SER A 29 -3.81 -9.33 16.74
N PRO A 30 -5.00 -9.59 17.29
CA PRO A 30 -6.11 -8.64 17.20
C PRO A 30 -5.71 -7.26 17.71
N THR A 31 -6.25 -6.20 17.11
CA THR A 31 -6.01 -4.83 17.58
C THR A 31 -6.65 -4.60 18.95
N ALA A 32 -5.96 -3.85 19.80
CA ALA A 32 -6.51 -3.44 21.09
C ALA A 32 -7.51 -2.28 20.96
N SER A 33 -7.41 -1.50 19.87
CA SER A 33 -8.28 -0.36 19.60
C SER A 33 -9.26 -0.68 18.48
N PRO A 34 -10.57 -0.46 18.69
CA PRO A 34 -11.55 -0.58 17.62
C PRO A 34 -11.35 0.53 16.58
N LEU A 35 -11.94 0.33 15.41
CA LEU A 35 -12.04 1.38 14.40
C LEU A 35 -12.87 2.55 14.96
N PRO A 36 -12.38 3.81 14.91
CA PRO A 36 -13.17 4.96 15.32
C PRO A 36 -14.49 5.06 14.53
N SER A 37 -15.59 5.42 15.20
CA SER A 37 -16.93 5.36 14.62
C SER A 37 -17.15 6.34 13.47
N ASP A 38 -16.48 7.49 13.49
CA ASP A 38 -16.47 8.46 12.39
C ASP A 38 -15.79 7.91 11.15
N LEU A 39 -14.67 7.21 11.32
CA LEU A 39 -13.96 6.52 10.23
C LEU A 39 -14.76 5.32 9.72
N TRP A 40 -15.39 4.55 10.62
CA TRP A 40 -16.31 3.49 10.24
C TRP A 40 -17.42 4.02 9.32
N ASN A 41 -18.14 5.07 9.74
CA ASN A 41 -19.21 5.64 8.95
C ASN A 41 -18.73 6.11 7.58
N PHE A 42 -17.52 6.68 7.50
CA PHE A 42 -16.93 7.08 6.23
C PHE A 42 -16.63 5.87 5.33
N PHE A 43 -15.98 4.83 5.85
CA PHE A 43 -15.65 3.65 5.05
C PHE A 43 -16.89 2.90 4.58
N ASP A 44 -17.89 2.76 5.46
CA ASP A 44 -19.18 2.16 5.13
C ASP A 44 -19.91 2.95 4.04
N GLN A 45 -19.90 4.29 4.09
CA GLN A 45 -20.63 5.09 3.10
C GLN A 45 -19.92 5.22 1.75
N GLU A 46 -18.60 5.22 1.72
CA GLU A 46 -17.82 5.53 0.51
C GLU A 46 -17.22 4.29 -0.18
N PHE A 47 -17.08 3.18 0.55
CA PHE A 47 -16.42 1.97 0.08
C PHE A 47 -17.22 0.69 0.30
N VAL A 48 -18.45 0.77 0.80
CA VAL A 48 -19.35 -0.38 0.86
C VAL A 48 -20.55 -0.10 -0.05
N GLN A 49 -20.67 -0.88 -1.11
CA GLN A 49 -21.75 -0.81 -2.07
C GLN A 49 -22.23 -2.22 -2.44
N PRO A 50 -23.45 -2.35 -3.02
CA PRO A 50 -23.87 -3.63 -3.60
C PRO A 50 -22.85 -4.17 -4.59
N GLU A 51 -22.72 -5.49 -4.63
CA GLU A 51 -21.92 -6.20 -5.64
C GLU A 51 -22.25 -5.70 -7.05
N ARG A 52 -21.24 -5.69 -7.92
CA ARG A 52 -21.24 -5.18 -9.31
C ARG A 52 -21.28 -3.67 -9.47
N LEU A 53 -20.98 -2.94 -8.40
CA LEU A 53 -20.91 -1.48 -8.42
C LEU A 53 -19.51 -1.03 -8.00
N GLU A 54 -18.87 -0.25 -8.87
CA GLU A 54 -17.58 0.37 -8.56
C GLU A 54 -17.70 1.38 -7.40
N PHE A 55 -16.58 1.63 -6.72
CA PHE A 55 -16.51 2.67 -5.70
C PHE A 55 -16.86 4.05 -6.28
N GLN A 56 -17.72 4.80 -5.58
CA GLN A 56 -18.00 6.19 -5.95
C GLN A 56 -16.96 7.19 -5.37
N ASN A 57 -16.32 6.81 -4.26
CA ASN A 57 -15.22 7.42 -3.50
C ASN A 57 -14.82 8.89 -3.75
N THR A 58 -15.77 9.81 -3.66
CA THR A 58 -15.57 11.20 -4.14
C THR A 58 -14.50 12.02 -3.39
N SER A 59 -14.06 11.54 -2.22
CA SER A 59 -13.21 12.30 -1.29
C SER A 59 -11.83 11.68 -1.00
N ALA A 60 -11.51 10.51 -1.56
CA ALA A 60 -10.24 9.81 -1.33
C ALA A 60 -9.30 9.89 -2.53
N PHE A 61 -7.99 9.99 -2.28
CA PHE A 61 -6.99 10.06 -3.35
C PHE A 61 -6.60 8.68 -3.82
N LYS A 62 -6.46 8.47 -5.13
CA LYS A 62 -6.03 7.15 -5.64
C LYS A 62 -4.54 6.95 -5.46
N LEU A 63 -4.14 5.81 -4.91
CA LEU A 63 -2.75 5.42 -4.72
C LEU A 63 -2.33 4.36 -5.75
N ASP A 64 -1.02 4.28 -6.00
CA ASP A 64 -0.40 3.11 -6.61
C ASP A 64 -0.32 2.00 -5.55
N PRO A 65 -1.09 0.90 -5.68
CA PRO A 65 -1.09 -0.17 -4.69
C PRO A 65 0.25 -0.94 -4.61
N MET A 66 1.14 -0.82 -5.61
CA MET A 66 2.49 -1.40 -5.58
C MET A 66 3.50 -0.56 -4.80
N SER A 67 3.12 0.68 -4.44
CA SER A 67 4.01 1.64 -3.77
C SER A 67 3.87 1.68 -2.24
N LEU A 68 3.05 0.80 -1.68
CA LEU A 68 2.70 0.83 -0.26
C LEU A 68 3.90 0.52 0.65
N VAL A 69 4.09 1.37 1.65
CA VAL A 69 5.15 1.28 2.65
C VAL A 69 4.67 1.64 4.04
N PHE A 70 5.37 1.16 5.07
CA PHE A 70 5.19 1.62 6.45
C PHE A 70 5.53 3.12 6.54
N ALA A 71 4.63 3.94 7.10
CA ALA A 71 4.72 5.39 7.01
C ALA A 71 5.77 6.02 7.95
N ASN A 72 5.69 5.77 9.25
CA ASN A 72 6.47 6.52 10.26
C ASN A 72 7.39 5.64 11.12
N GLY A 73 7.18 4.32 11.09
CA GLY A 73 7.89 3.28 11.86
C GLY A 73 7.86 3.39 13.38
N ALA A 74 7.21 4.42 13.91
CA ALA A 74 6.99 4.61 15.34
C ALA A 74 5.72 3.87 15.80
N ASP A 75 4.71 3.83 14.94
CA ASP A 75 3.40 3.25 15.20
C ASP A 75 3.23 1.91 14.48
N PRO A 76 2.46 0.98 15.07
CA PRO A 76 2.16 -0.26 14.39
C PRO A 76 1.23 -0.02 13.20
N VAL A 77 1.37 -0.85 12.17
CA VAL A 77 0.37 -0.93 11.11
C VAL A 77 -0.77 -1.82 11.58
N GLU A 78 -1.99 -1.35 11.36
CA GLU A 78 -3.19 -2.09 11.74
C GLU A 78 -4.17 -2.14 10.58
N VAL A 79 -4.67 -3.35 10.31
CA VAL A 79 -5.56 -3.69 9.21
C VAL A 79 -6.93 -3.98 9.79
N PHE A 80 -7.97 -3.40 9.23
CA PHE A 80 -9.35 -3.53 9.68
C PHE A 80 -10.21 -4.04 8.53
N PHE A 81 -10.97 -5.10 8.79
CA PHE A 81 -11.95 -5.64 7.86
C PHE A 81 -13.16 -4.70 7.80
N ILE A 82 -13.54 -4.24 6.61
CA ILE A 82 -14.68 -3.34 6.41
C ILE A 82 -15.87 -4.09 5.86
N ASN A 83 -15.70 -4.83 4.77
CA ASN A 83 -16.78 -5.59 4.13
C ASN A 83 -16.25 -6.72 3.24
N GLU A 84 -17.08 -7.74 3.05
CA GLU A 84 -17.01 -8.77 2.01
C GLU A 84 -18.24 -8.58 1.10
N GLY A 85 -18.02 -8.50 -0.21
CA GLY A 85 -19.01 -8.13 -1.22
C GLY A 85 -19.44 -9.25 -2.16
N ALA A 86 -18.77 -10.41 -2.14
CA ALA A 86 -18.86 -11.44 -3.19
C ALA A 86 -19.24 -12.86 -2.69
N GLY A 87 -19.28 -13.09 -1.38
CA GLY A 87 -19.60 -14.36 -0.73
C GLY A 87 -18.55 -15.47 -0.91
N MET A 88 -17.31 -15.14 -1.25
CA MET A 88 -16.28 -16.09 -1.70
C MET A 88 -15.41 -16.68 -0.57
N ARG A 89 -15.51 -16.12 0.64
CA ARG A 89 -14.88 -16.64 1.87
C ARG A 89 -13.36 -16.84 1.74
N GLY A 90 -12.68 -15.81 1.25
CA GLY A 90 -11.24 -15.80 1.01
C GLY A 90 -10.35 -15.72 2.26
N SER A 91 -9.05 -15.48 2.03
CA SER A 91 -8.05 -15.23 3.08
C SER A 91 -7.14 -14.07 2.69
N LEU A 92 -6.78 -13.21 3.65
CA LEU A 92 -5.88 -12.09 3.45
C LEU A 92 -4.47 -12.44 3.94
N PHE A 93 -3.47 -12.16 3.11
CA PHE A 93 -2.07 -12.34 3.43
C PHE A 93 -1.27 -11.06 3.23
N THR A 94 -0.07 -11.04 3.80
CA THR A 94 0.91 -9.99 3.59
C THR A 94 2.32 -10.53 3.42
N LYS A 95 3.17 -9.77 2.72
CA LYS A 95 4.63 -9.96 2.66
C LYS A 95 5.29 -8.63 3.02
N ILE A 96 6.19 -8.66 4.00
CA ILE A 96 6.89 -7.47 4.48
C ILE A 96 8.33 -7.55 4.00
N ASN A 97 8.76 -6.60 3.18
CA ASN A 97 10.10 -6.50 2.63
C ASN A 97 10.61 -7.79 1.95
N GLY A 98 9.74 -8.45 1.18
CA GLY A 98 10.09 -9.70 0.50
C GLY A 98 10.18 -10.92 1.41
N SER A 99 9.72 -10.84 2.66
CA SER A 99 9.58 -12.00 3.55
C SER A 99 8.68 -13.08 2.93
N PRO A 100 8.72 -14.31 3.48
CA PRO A 100 7.64 -15.26 3.27
C PRO A 100 6.27 -14.64 3.57
N GLU A 101 5.25 -15.16 2.89
CA GLU A 101 3.84 -14.81 3.10
C GLU A 101 3.43 -15.12 4.55
N GLN A 102 2.66 -14.19 5.14
CA GLN A 102 2.05 -14.35 6.46
C GLN A 102 0.55 -14.10 6.35
N THR A 103 -0.25 -14.99 6.94
CA THR A 103 -1.71 -14.82 7.01
C THR A 103 -2.07 -13.69 7.97
N VAL A 104 -2.86 -12.73 7.49
CA VAL A 104 -3.50 -11.67 8.31
C VAL A 104 -4.88 -12.11 8.75
N ILE A 105 -5.71 -12.54 7.79
CA ILE A 105 -7.08 -12.99 8.02
C ILE A 105 -7.23 -14.36 7.39
N GLN A 106 -7.54 -15.37 8.21
CA GLN A 106 -7.66 -16.75 7.74
C GLN A 106 -8.94 -16.98 6.94
N GLU A 107 -10.01 -16.29 7.29
CA GLU A 107 -11.31 -16.40 6.64
C GLU A 107 -11.98 -15.02 6.62
N ILE A 108 -12.32 -14.56 5.43
CA ILE A 108 -13.00 -13.30 5.18
C ILE A 108 -14.47 -13.62 4.91
N SER A 109 -15.30 -13.57 5.95
CA SER A 109 -16.74 -13.84 5.87
C SER A 109 -17.45 -13.15 7.02
N SER A 110 -18.66 -12.63 6.80
CA SER A 110 -19.40 -11.96 7.87
C SER A 110 -20.90 -12.04 7.69
N ARG A 111 -21.59 -12.26 8.81
CA ARG A 111 -23.06 -12.19 8.86
C ARG A 111 -23.59 -10.80 8.57
N ASP A 112 -22.76 -9.78 8.73
CA ASP A 112 -23.17 -8.38 8.62
C ASP A 112 -22.67 -7.74 7.31
N SER A 113 -22.01 -8.50 6.43
CA SER A 113 -21.54 -8.04 5.13
C SER A 113 -22.66 -7.82 4.11
N VAL A 114 -22.35 -7.10 3.03
CA VAL A 114 -23.29 -6.84 1.92
C VAL A 114 -23.89 -8.15 1.40
N LEU A 115 -23.04 -9.14 1.17
CA LEU A 115 -23.46 -10.53 0.96
C LEU A 115 -23.27 -11.33 2.25
N SER A 116 -24.28 -11.28 3.10
CA SER A 116 -24.27 -11.96 4.40
C SER A 116 -24.08 -13.47 4.29
N GLU A 117 -23.06 -14.00 4.97
CA GLU A 117 -22.90 -15.43 5.21
C GLU A 117 -23.30 -15.79 6.64
N ASP A 118 -24.28 -16.69 6.79
CA ASP A 118 -24.89 -17.03 8.09
C ASP A 118 -23.89 -17.58 9.13
N ASP A 119 -22.81 -18.21 8.68
CA ASP A 119 -21.72 -18.74 9.49
C ASP A 119 -20.45 -17.89 9.42
N GLY A 120 -20.55 -16.64 8.94
CA GLY A 120 -19.45 -15.71 8.83
C GLY A 120 -18.73 -15.47 10.16
N VAL A 121 -17.39 -15.48 10.13
CA VAL A 121 -16.56 -15.49 11.35
C VAL A 121 -16.07 -14.12 11.79
N LEU A 122 -16.15 -13.11 10.92
CA LEU A 122 -15.69 -11.76 11.19
C LEU A 122 -16.81 -10.84 11.63
N GLN A 123 -16.46 -9.92 12.52
CA GLN A 123 -17.26 -8.72 12.77
C GLN A 123 -16.74 -7.59 11.89
N LEU A 124 -17.65 -6.76 11.37
CA LEU A 124 -17.24 -5.56 10.66
C LEU A 124 -16.42 -4.64 11.58
N GLY A 125 -15.35 -4.07 11.05
CA GLY A 125 -14.39 -3.25 11.80
C GLY A 125 -13.42 -4.04 12.67
N GLN A 126 -13.44 -5.38 12.64
CA GLN A 126 -12.44 -6.21 13.33
C GLN A 126 -11.04 -5.95 12.76
N GLY A 127 -10.04 -5.82 13.64
CA GLY A 127 -8.69 -5.44 13.25
C GLY A 127 -7.57 -6.38 13.69
N TRP A 128 -6.46 -6.34 12.96
CA TRP A 128 -5.20 -7.04 13.24
C TRP A 128 -4.02 -6.08 13.26
N ASN A 129 -3.06 -6.36 14.14
CA ASN A 129 -1.83 -5.59 14.29
C ASN A 129 -0.68 -6.30 13.58
N LEU A 130 -0.13 -5.65 12.55
CA LEU A 130 1.02 -6.15 11.78
C LEU A 130 2.38 -5.84 12.42
N GLY A 131 2.35 -5.20 13.59
CA GLY A 131 3.53 -4.76 14.31
C GLY A 131 4.13 -3.47 13.72
N LYS A 132 5.29 -3.11 14.27
CA LYS A 132 6.07 -1.94 13.87
C LYS A 132 7.17 -2.39 12.92
N GLN A 133 7.41 -1.61 11.88
CA GLN A 133 8.55 -1.77 10.96
C GLN A 133 9.25 -0.43 10.76
N ALA A 134 10.44 -0.43 10.17
CA ALA A 134 11.07 0.83 9.79
C ALA A 134 10.22 1.58 8.75
N ALA A 135 10.20 2.92 8.81
CA ALA A 135 9.57 3.73 7.77
C ALA A 135 10.17 3.40 6.38
N GLY A 136 9.33 3.37 5.35
CA GLY A 136 9.73 2.99 3.99
C GLY A 136 9.86 1.48 3.76
N THR A 137 9.62 0.64 4.77
CA THR A 137 9.56 -0.81 4.58
C THR A 137 8.40 -1.16 3.65
N LYS A 138 8.68 -1.90 2.57
CA LYS A 138 7.65 -2.32 1.62
C LYS A 138 6.70 -3.34 2.23
N VAL A 139 5.42 -3.22 1.90
CA VAL A 139 4.40 -4.20 2.24
C VAL A 139 3.60 -4.56 1.00
N GLU A 140 3.39 -5.86 0.79
CA GLU A 140 2.51 -6.39 -0.25
C GLU A 140 1.32 -7.04 0.47
N PHE A 141 0.11 -6.80 -0.02
CA PHE A 141 -1.09 -7.54 0.40
C PHE A 141 -1.55 -8.45 -0.74
N LEU A 142 -2.08 -9.61 -0.35
CA LEU A 142 -2.49 -10.66 -1.28
C LEU A 142 -3.81 -11.25 -0.79
N LEU A 143 -4.74 -11.47 -1.71
CA LEU A 143 -6.00 -12.17 -1.46
C LEU A 143 -5.92 -13.59 -2.03
N SER A 144 -6.36 -14.57 -1.24
CA SER A 144 -6.81 -15.85 -1.76
C SER A 144 -8.32 -15.78 -1.93
N PRO A 145 -8.87 -16.08 -3.12
CA PRO A 145 -10.29 -15.87 -3.40
C PRO A 145 -11.20 -16.78 -2.58
N TRP A 146 -10.77 -17.98 -2.25
CA TRP A 146 -11.49 -18.88 -1.33
C TRP A 146 -10.49 -19.62 -0.43
N GLN A 147 -10.98 -20.22 0.65
CA GLN A 147 -10.14 -21.00 1.55
C GLN A 147 -9.45 -22.18 0.84
N GLY A 148 -8.14 -22.27 1.03
CA GLY A 148 -7.33 -23.35 0.47
C GLY A 148 -7.00 -23.18 -1.02
N SER A 149 -7.33 -22.05 -1.65
CA SER A 149 -6.83 -21.75 -2.99
C SER A 149 -5.32 -21.54 -2.97
N ASP A 150 -4.65 -22.02 -4.02
CA ASP A 150 -3.25 -21.72 -4.30
C ASP A 150 -3.09 -20.38 -5.04
N TRP A 151 -4.19 -19.75 -5.44
CA TRP A 151 -4.16 -18.45 -6.11
C TRP A 151 -3.87 -17.32 -5.14
N ARG A 152 -3.10 -16.35 -5.61
CA ARG A 152 -2.76 -15.12 -4.87
C ARG A 152 -2.98 -13.94 -5.79
N TYR A 153 -3.88 -13.07 -5.36
CA TYR A 153 -4.27 -11.87 -6.07
C TYR A 153 -3.72 -10.65 -5.35
N GLY A 154 -2.77 -9.99 -6.01
CA GLY A 154 -2.05 -8.84 -5.49
C GLY A 154 -2.14 -7.61 -6.38
N ALA A 155 -1.37 -6.58 -6.00
CA ALA A 155 -1.25 -5.34 -6.76
C ALA A 155 -0.39 -5.48 -8.04
N ASP A 156 0.55 -6.43 -8.05
CA ASP A 156 1.51 -6.65 -9.13
C ASP A 156 0.96 -7.67 -10.14
N PRO A 157 0.49 -7.24 -11.33
CA PRO A 157 -0.10 -8.14 -12.32
C PRO A 157 0.85 -9.25 -12.76
N THR A 158 2.17 -9.01 -12.74
CA THR A 158 3.16 -10.00 -13.18
C THR A 158 3.28 -11.21 -12.24
N LYS A 159 2.72 -11.11 -11.03
CA LYS A 159 2.70 -12.16 -10.01
C LYS A 159 1.34 -12.85 -9.90
N ASN A 160 0.30 -12.30 -10.53
CA ASN A 160 -1.06 -12.83 -10.41
C ASN A 160 -1.31 -13.91 -11.49
N PRO A 161 -2.09 -14.96 -11.18
CA PRO A 161 -2.32 -16.10 -12.09
C PRO A 161 -2.85 -15.73 -13.48
N ASP A 162 -3.59 -14.63 -13.60
CA ASP A 162 -4.21 -14.15 -14.84
C ASP A 162 -3.47 -12.97 -15.48
N GLY A 163 -2.42 -12.45 -14.85
CA GLY A 163 -1.70 -11.29 -15.36
C GLY A 163 -2.39 -9.94 -15.12
N LEU A 164 -3.43 -9.86 -14.27
CA LEU A 164 -4.19 -8.64 -14.00
C LEU A 164 -3.91 -8.11 -12.60
N GLN A 165 -4.17 -6.82 -12.34
CA GLN A 165 -4.13 -6.27 -10.97
C GLN A 165 -5.43 -6.58 -10.24
N HIS A 166 -5.40 -7.01 -8.98
CA HIS A 166 -6.60 -7.34 -8.19
C HIS A 166 -6.81 -6.45 -6.98
N ILE A 167 -6.04 -5.35 -6.87
CA ILE A 167 -6.13 -4.44 -5.74
C ILE A 167 -6.17 -3.02 -6.27
N VAL A 168 -7.12 -2.23 -5.78
CA VAL A 168 -7.09 -0.76 -5.86
C VAL A 168 -6.81 -0.20 -4.47
N ALA A 169 -6.14 0.95 -4.42
CA ALA A 169 -5.77 1.60 -3.18
C ALA A 169 -6.20 3.07 -3.18
N TYR A 170 -6.74 3.52 -2.05
CA TYR A 170 -7.15 4.90 -1.84
C TYR A 170 -6.63 5.42 -0.51
N GLN A 171 -6.31 6.71 -0.46
CA GLN A 171 -5.91 7.40 0.76
C GLN A 171 -7.03 8.32 1.25
N TYR A 172 -7.40 8.18 2.53
CA TYR A 172 -8.25 9.13 3.24
C TYR A 172 -7.61 9.45 4.59
N GLN A 173 -7.24 10.72 4.79
CA GLN A 173 -6.44 11.15 5.95
C GLN A 173 -5.17 10.28 6.08
N ASP A 174 -4.92 9.70 7.27
CA ASP A 174 -3.78 8.82 7.56
C ASP A 174 -4.10 7.32 7.30
N TRP A 175 -5.17 7.04 6.56
CA TRP A 175 -5.64 5.70 6.25
C TRP A 175 -5.50 5.37 4.77
N VAL A 176 -5.17 4.11 4.51
CA VAL A 176 -5.21 3.49 3.19
C VAL A 176 -6.37 2.51 3.17
N VAL A 177 -7.27 2.64 2.21
CA VAL A 177 -8.33 1.67 1.94
C VAL A 177 -7.92 0.84 0.73
N LEU A 178 -7.99 -0.49 0.86
CA LEU A 178 -7.78 -1.41 -0.25
C LEU A 178 -9.11 -2.08 -0.60
N GLY A 179 -9.44 -2.06 -1.90
CA GLY A 179 -10.53 -2.84 -2.49
C GLY A 179 -9.95 -3.94 -3.36
N TYR A 180 -10.58 -5.11 -3.35
CA TYR A 180 -10.10 -6.30 -4.03
C TYR A 180 -11.11 -6.83 -5.03
N GLU A 181 -10.58 -7.40 -6.11
CA GLU A 181 -11.28 -8.29 -7.03
C GLU A 181 -10.84 -9.74 -6.75
N ASP A 182 -11.77 -10.67 -6.58
CA ASP A 182 -11.50 -12.07 -6.25
C ASP A 182 -11.76 -13.05 -7.41
N LEU A 183 -12.30 -12.59 -8.53
CA LEU A 183 -12.52 -13.44 -9.70
C LEU A 183 -11.37 -13.31 -10.71
N PHE A 184 -11.00 -14.45 -11.29
CA PHE A 184 -10.02 -14.54 -12.38
C PHE A 184 -10.58 -13.88 -13.64
N GLY A 185 -9.78 -13.02 -14.27
CA GLY A 185 -10.02 -12.62 -15.66
C GLY A 185 -10.41 -11.17 -15.90
N GLU A 186 -10.52 -10.82 -17.18
CA GLU A 186 -10.86 -9.47 -17.62
C GLU A 186 -12.38 -9.22 -17.56
N LEU A 187 -12.76 -7.94 -17.43
CA LEU A 187 -14.16 -7.51 -17.44
C LEU A 187 -14.91 -8.02 -18.68
N GLY A 188 -15.96 -8.81 -18.45
CA GLY A 188 -16.84 -9.31 -19.51
C GLY A 188 -16.21 -10.41 -20.38
N ALA A 189 -15.04 -10.93 -20.00
CA ALA A 189 -14.45 -12.08 -20.68
C ALA A 189 -15.18 -13.38 -20.29
N THR A 190 -15.51 -14.21 -21.28
CA THR A 190 -16.33 -15.43 -21.10
C THR A 190 -15.65 -16.72 -21.54
N ASP A 191 -14.45 -16.64 -22.12
CA ASP A 191 -13.70 -17.78 -22.63
C ASP A 191 -12.57 -18.21 -21.68
N GLY A 192 -12.09 -19.46 -21.77
CA GLY A 192 -10.93 -19.93 -21.01
C GLY A 192 -11.18 -20.07 -19.50
N ASN A 193 -10.25 -19.56 -18.68
CA ASN A 193 -10.34 -19.60 -17.21
C ASN A 193 -11.08 -18.37 -16.62
N ASN A 194 -11.64 -17.50 -17.46
CA ASN A 194 -12.34 -16.31 -16.98
C ASN A 194 -13.56 -16.70 -16.15
N GLN A 195 -13.68 -16.08 -14.98
CA GLN A 195 -14.79 -16.28 -14.04
C GLN A 195 -15.88 -15.22 -14.17
N ASN A 196 -15.89 -14.48 -15.29
CA ASN A 196 -16.78 -13.33 -15.49
C ASN A 196 -16.61 -12.27 -14.38
N SER A 197 -15.35 -11.95 -14.07
CA SER A 197 -14.99 -10.83 -13.20
C SER A 197 -15.66 -9.54 -13.68
N ASP A 198 -16.24 -8.78 -12.76
CA ASP A 198 -16.88 -7.50 -13.04
C ASP A 198 -16.01 -6.30 -12.62
N ARG A 199 -14.85 -6.55 -12.01
CA ARG A 199 -13.75 -5.59 -11.84
C ARG A 199 -14.17 -4.35 -11.07
N ASP A 200 -15.11 -4.52 -10.14
CA ASP A 200 -15.63 -3.43 -9.32
C ASP A 200 -14.79 -3.20 -8.04
N PHE A 201 -13.96 -4.19 -7.70
CA PHE A 201 -13.03 -4.24 -6.59
C PHE A 201 -13.67 -4.10 -5.20
N ASN A 202 -14.96 -4.45 -5.05
CA ASN A 202 -15.66 -4.37 -3.77
C ASN A 202 -15.84 -5.74 -3.08
N ASP A 203 -15.36 -6.83 -3.69
CA ASP A 203 -15.43 -8.20 -3.19
C ASP A 203 -14.84 -8.32 -1.78
N VAL A 204 -13.74 -7.60 -1.51
CA VAL A 204 -13.22 -7.41 -0.15
C VAL A 204 -12.75 -5.97 0.00
N VAL A 205 -13.09 -5.38 1.15
CA VAL A 205 -12.67 -4.02 1.51
C VAL A 205 -11.98 -4.04 2.88
N ILE A 206 -10.76 -3.50 2.94
CA ILE A 206 -10.00 -3.33 4.18
C ILE A 206 -9.50 -1.90 4.33
N ALA A 207 -9.50 -1.39 5.56
CA ALA A 207 -8.92 -0.11 5.92
C ALA A 207 -7.64 -0.34 6.75
N ILE A 208 -6.61 0.45 6.49
CA ILE A 208 -5.29 0.24 7.06
C ILE A 208 -4.75 1.58 7.57
N ARG A 209 -4.30 1.62 8.82
CA ARG A 209 -3.57 2.76 9.37
C ARG A 209 -2.08 2.48 9.45
N GLY A 210 -1.28 3.53 9.32
CA GLY A 210 0.19 3.45 9.42
C GLY A 210 0.91 3.14 8.11
N LEU A 211 0.21 3.17 6.97
CA LEU A 211 0.78 3.04 5.64
C LEU A 211 0.83 4.37 4.88
N ALA A 212 1.74 4.44 3.92
CA ALA A 212 1.82 5.51 2.93
C ALA A 212 1.98 4.89 1.53
N GLY A 213 1.59 5.64 0.51
CA GLY A 213 1.74 5.25 -0.90
C GLY A 213 1.91 6.47 -1.80
N THR A 214 2.30 6.22 -3.04
CA THR A 214 2.41 7.23 -4.10
C THR A 214 1.03 7.49 -4.69
N ARG A 215 0.63 8.76 -4.78
CA ARG A 215 -0.61 9.17 -5.44
C ARG A 215 -0.46 9.07 -6.95
N ILE A 216 -1.48 8.55 -7.64
CA ILE A 216 -1.48 8.41 -9.11
C ILE A 216 -2.31 9.48 -9.83
N ASP A 217 -3.07 10.26 -9.08
CA ASP A 217 -3.93 11.35 -9.56
C ASP A 217 -3.24 12.73 -9.50
N GLN A 218 -1.99 12.80 -9.04
CA GLN A 218 -1.18 14.02 -9.11
C GLN A 218 -0.28 14.03 -10.36
N PRO A 219 -0.34 15.07 -11.21
CA PRO A 219 0.82 15.37 -12.05
C PRO A 219 2.04 15.60 -11.14
N PRO A 220 3.28 15.28 -11.59
CA PRO A 220 4.48 15.60 -10.82
C PRO A 220 4.37 17.05 -10.39
N ALA A 221 4.47 17.34 -9.09
CA ALA A 221 4.51 18.71 -8.64
C ALA A 221 5.59 19.42 -9.46
N ASP A 222 5.25 20.53 -10.12
CA ASP A 222 6.21 21.40 -10.78
C ASP A 222 7.21 21.84 -9.71
N VAL A 223 8.28 21.07 -9.55
CA VAL A 223 9.46 21.51 -8.82
C VAL A 223 10.03 22.61 -9.71
N PRO A 224 10.04 23.89 -9.27
CA PRO A 224 10.66 24.93 -10.07
C PRO A 224 12.08 24.49 -10.32
N GLU A 225 12.44 24.30 -11.59
CA GLU A 225 13.81 23.95 -11.92
C GLU A 225 14.74 24.97 -11.24
N PRO A 226 15.91 24.55 -10.73
CA PRO A 226 16.88 25.47 -10.10
C PRO A 226 17.18 26.72 -10.95
N SER A 227 16.99 26.62 -12.27
CA SER A 227 17.06 27.70 -13.25
C SER A 227 16.02 28.82 -13.02
N ALA A 228 14.79 28.53 -12.60
CA ALA A 228 13.77 29.52 -12.28
C ALA A 228 14.11 30.34 -11.03
N MET A 229 14.72 29.72 -10.01
CA MET A 229 15.24 30.45 -8.85
C MET A 229 16.47 31.29 -9.22
N LEU A 230 17.39 30.75 -10.03
CA LEU A 230 18.54 31.49 -10.53
C LEU A 230 18.15 32.69 -11.39
N ALA A 231 17.09 32.58 -12.20
CA ALA A 231 16.55 33.68 -12.98
C ALA A 231 16.00 34.81 -12.07
N LEU A 232 15.29 34.46 -10.99
CA LEU A 232 14.80 35.44 -10.02
C LEU A 232 15.95 36.16 -9.27
N PHE A 233 16.99 35.42 -8.87
CA PHE A 233 18.19 36.03 -8.26
C PHE A 233 18.97 36.90 -9.24
N GLY A 234 19.05 36.50 -10.52
CA GLY A 234 19.72 37.26 -11.58
C GLY A 234 19.05 38.62 -11.86
N VAL A 235 17.72 38.66 -11.92
CA VAL A 235 16.95 39.91 -12.13
C VAL A 235 17.05 40.83 -10.90
N GLY A 236 17.00 40.28 -9.69
CA GLY A 236 17.14 41.05 -8.44
C GLY A 236 18.52 41.72 -8.31
N ALA A 237 19.59 41.01 -8.65
CA ALA A 237 20.96 41.54 -8.61
C ALA A 237 21.19 42.66 -9.63
N PHE A 238 20.67 42.52 -10.86
CA PHE A 238 20.76 43.58 -11.88
C PHE A 238 19.95 44.84 -11.53
N GLY A 239 18.77 44.68 -10.93
CA GLY A 239 17.95 45.80 -10.46
C GLY A 239 18.60 46.61 -9.33
N ALA A 240 19.26 45.94 -8.38
CA ALA A 240 19.96 46.61 -7.28
C ALA A 240 21.20 47.38 -7.74
N LEU A 241 21.96 46.84 -8.70
CA LEU A 241 23.17 47.48 -9.25
C LEU A 241 22.84 48.72 -10.10
N THR A 242 21.75 48.68 -10.87
CA THR A 242 21.30 49.83 -11.69
C THR A 242 20.71 50.94 -10.84
N ARG A 243 20.01 50.61 -9.74
CA ARG A 243 19.47 51.62 -8.81
C ARG A 243 20.57 52.34 -8.03
N ARG A 244 21.66 51.66 -7.68
CA ARG A 244 22.82 52.28 -7.00
C ARG A 244 23.55 53.31 -7.88
N ARG A 245 23.63 53.09 -9.19
CA ARG A 245 24.26 54.02 -10.13
C ARG A 245 23.45 55.30 -10.37
N ARG A 246 22.13 55.28 -10.16
CA ARG A 246 21.26 56.47 -10.29
C ARG A 246 21.22 57.36 -9.05
N GLN A 247 21.72 56.90 -7.91
CA GLN A 247 21.73 57.67 -6.65
C GLN A 247 23.09 58.31 -6.35
N GLN A 248 24.09 58.15 -7.23
CA GLN A 248 25.45 58.68 -7.08
C GLN A 248 25.90 59.59 -8.23
N GLY A 249 24.96 60.08 -9.05
CA GLY A 249 25.17 61.13 -10.06
C GLY A 249 24.09 62.19 -9.92
#